data_AF-A0A077YYW5-F1
#
_entry.id   AF-A0A077YYW5-F1
#
_cell.length_a   1.000
_cell.length_b   1.000
_cell.length_c   1.000
_cell.angle_alpha   90.00
_cell.angle_beta   90.00
_cell.angle_gamma   90.00
#
_symmetry.space_group_name_H-M   'P 1'
#
loop_
_entity.id
_entity.type
_entity.pdbx_description
1 polymer ?
#
loop_
_entity_poly.entity_id
_entity_poly.type
_entity_poly.pdbx_seq_one_letter_code
_entity_poly.pdbx_strand_id
1 'polypeptide(L)'
;MELSPLKYGGYITQNGKCVSFVPKEKIPKCGRYLHECLQEFCATEFSEGHLMHWDPKDLAKIKDPAMDKWKEAVKILNGRILINRVTSVQRRRGQRDAWTNFDCINFETFCGKTCFPVEHCSWYTDGLNWHFGRWHNFYFISDFLGDLTPEHEQRRLEKIELPACRNAVLYHSPKKLPRVEDLYSCREKNFDYFACEHNKSAACEMKEERECHYNKQHNDCRLFKYKIIVPPGKQGRPCPTQKEEKCECPCSGTPEEWTQWSATCGVMSRSRYRPKDKMAADCKTDSKLCCKEEETHVGEDCKNYAFNTSINLREKPCKKGIKGVDAGGHLECVCDLGFTGVLCEAGKHYVILESAFVQFF
;
A
#
# COMPACT_ATOMS: atom_id res chain seq x y z
N MET A 1 -4.79 15.43 6.11
CA MET A 1 -4.02 14.32 5.51
C MET A 1 -3.50 14.83 4.18
N GLU A 2 -2.27 15.32 4.14
CA GLU A 2 -1.62 15.71 2.88
C GLU A 2 -1.54 14.47 1.99
N LEU A 3 -2.35 14.48 0.94
CA LEU A 3 -2.31 13.47 -0.11
C LEU A 3 -0.91 13.53 -0.71
N SER A 4 -0.20 12.40 -0.69
CA SER A 4 0.98 12.25 -1.54
C SER A 4 0.59 12.72 -2.94
N PRO A 5 1.27 13.72 -3.51
CA PRO A 5 0.86 14.28 -4.79
C PRO A 5 0.83 13.14 -5.81
N LEU A 6 -0.26 13.08 -6.58
CA LEU A 6 -0.31 12.24 -7.78
C LEU A 6 1.02 12.46 -8.52
N LYS A 7 1.76 11.37 -8.82
CA LYS A 7 3.09 11.42 -9.44
C LYS A 7 3.16 12.40 -10.63
N TYR A 8 2.03 12.55 -11.30
CA TYR A 8 1.76 13.56 -12.30
C TYR A 8 0.46 14.25 -11.90
N GLY A 9 0.48 15.57 -11.74
CA GLY A 9 -0.73 16.38 -11.54
C GLY A 9 -1.85 16.06 -12.55
N GLY A 10 -3.08 16.50 -12.29
CA GLY A 10 -4.21 16.16 -13.13
C GLY A 10 -5.53 16.78 -12.72
N TYR A 11 -6.62 16.31 -13.33
CA TYR A 11 -7.98 16.62 -12.93
C TYR A 11 -8.91 15.43 -13.16
N ILE A 12 -10.12 15.50 -12.61
CA ILE A 12 -11.17 14.50 -12.82
C ILE A 12 -12.19 15.08 -13.80
N THR A 13 -12.51 14.34 -14.86
CA THR A 13 -13.49 14.72 -15.86
C THR A 13 -14.92 14.55 -15.32
N GLN A 14 -15.92 15.16 -15.98
CA GLN A 14 -17.33 15.07 -15.56
C GLN A 14 -17.88 13.63 -15.54
N ASN A 15 -17.36 12.78 -16.43
CA ASN A 15 -17.66 11.34 -16.51
C ASN A 15 -16.82 10.48 -15.54
N GLY A 16 -16.10 11.10 -14.60
CA GLY A 16 -15.40 10.42 -13.52
C GLY A 16 -14.08 9.73 -13.92
N LYS A 17 -13.55 9.99 -15.13
CA LYS A 17 -12.21 9.57 -15.54
C LYS A 17 -11.17 10.53 -14.97
N CYS A 18 -9.93 10.06 -14.85
CA CYS A 18 -8.80 10.87 -14.44
C CYS A 18 -8.02 11.31 -15.68
N VAL A 19 -7.55 12.54 -15.68
CA VAL A 19 -6.59 13.04 -16.66
C VAL A 19 -5.33 13.43 -15.92
N SER A 20 -4.21 12.79 -16.24
CA SER A 20 -2.89 13.12 -15.72
C SER A 20 -2.08 13.88 -16.76
N PHE A 21 -1.49 15.01 -16.36
CA PHE A 21 -0.60 15.82 -17.19
C PHE A 21 0.83 15.40 -16.96
N VAL A 22 1.44 14.82 -18.00
CA VAL A 22 2.76 14.24 -17.93
C VAL A 22 3.76 15.18 -18.62
N PRO A 23 4.85 15.58 -17.94
CA PRO A 23 5.87 16.42 -18.54
C PRO A 23 6.50 15.74 -19.76
N LYS A 24 6.82 16.51 -20.81
CA LYS A 24 7.45 15.99 -22.03
C LYS A 24 8.77 15.26 -21.77
N GLU A 25 9.46 15.56 -20.68
CA GLU A 25 10.73 14.91 -20.31
C GLU A 25 10.55 13.44 -19.90
N LYS A 26 9.31 13.01 -19.62
CA LYS A 26 8.98 11.61 -19.28
C LYS A 26 8.73 10.73 -20.50
N ILE A 27 8.69 11.31 -21.70
CA ILE A 27 8.44 10.56 -22.93
C ILE A 27 9.59 9.56 -23.14
N PRO A 28 9.28 8.25 -23.24
CA PRO A 28 10.31 7.24 -23.45
C PRO A 28 10.98 7.43 -24.82
N LYS A 29 12.23 6.97 -24.94
CA LYS A 29 12.88 6.86 -26.25
C LYS A 29 12.22 5.71 -27.01
N CYS A 30 11.29 6.06 -27.87
CA CYS A 30 10.46 5.16 -28.65
C CYS A 30 10.72 5.36 -30.15
N GLY A 31 10.43 4.34 -30.95
CA GLY A 31 10.66 4.32 -32.41
C GLY A 31 9.58 5.04 -33.22
N ARG A 32 10.00 5.50 -34.41
CA ARG A 32 9.26 6.13 -35.54
C ARG A 32 8.37 7.35 -35.25
N TYR A 33 7.25 7.26 -34.53
CA TYR A 33 6.28 8.37 -34.46
C TYR A 33 5.90 8.77 -33.04
N LEU A 34 5.93 10.08 -32.76
CA LEU A 34 5.64 10.65 -31.44
C LEU A 34 4.31 10.16 -30.85
N HIS A 35 3.25 10.12 -31.65
CA HIS A 35 1.90 9.80 -31.15
C HIS A 35 1.76 8.36 -30.66
N GLU A 36 2.42 7.41 -31.33
CA GLU A 36 2.48 6.00 -30.91
C GLU A 36 3.15 5.87 -29.54
N CYS A 37 4.25 6.59 -29.35
CA CYS A 37 4.98 6.61 -28.10
C CYS A 37 4.17 7.14 -26.92
N LEU A 38 3.45 8.24 -27.14
CA LEU A 38 2.64 8.87 -26.11
C LEU A 38 1.46 7.97 -25.73
N GLN A 39 0.84 7.33 -26.73
CA GLN A 39 -0.21 6.34 -26.49
C GLN A 39 0.31 5.13 -25.72
N GLU A 40 1.45 4.56 -26.10
CA GLU A 40 2.09 3.44 -25.41
C GLU A 40 2.45 3.79 -23.97
N PHE A 41 2.99 4.99 -23.75
CA PHE A 41 3.27 5.50 -22.41
C PHE A 41 1.99 5.57 -21.58
N CYS A 42 0.92 6.17 -22.10
CA CYS A 42 -0.35 6.27 -21.37
C CYS A 42 -0.91 4.88 -21.03
N ALA A 43 -0.87 3.93 -21.96
CA ALA A 43 -1.36 2.57 -21.76
C ALA A 43 -0.52 1.75 -20.76
N THR A 44 0.78 2.02 -20.66
CA THR A 44 1.71 1.28 -19.79
C THR A 44 1.74 1.84 -18.37
N GLU A 45 1.76 3.17 -18.24
CA GLU A 45 1.78 3.82 -16.95
C GLU A 45 0.40 3.73 -16.28
N PHE A 46 -0.68 3.98 -17.01
CA PHE A 46 -2.03 4.07 -16.43
C PHE A 46 -2.93 2.94 -16.93
N SER A 47 -3.70 2.36 -16.01
CA SER A 47 -4.69 1.32 -16.36
C SER A 47 -5.75 1.87 -17.31
N GLU A 48 -5.88 1.26 -18.50
CA GLU A 48 -6.73 1.74 -19.61
C GLU A 48 -6.41 3.18 -20.05
N GLY A 49 -5.16 3.60 -19.84
CA GLY A 49 -4.69 4.93 -20.22
C GLY A 49 -4.62 5.10 -21.72
N HIS A 50 -5.02 6.28 -22.20
CA HIS A 50 -4.91 6.67 -23.59
C HIS A 50 -4.59 8.16 -23.70
N LEU A 51 -4.00 8.54 -24.83
CA LEU A 51 -3.66 9.92 -25.13
C LEU A 51 -4.95 10.75 -25.25
N MET A 52 -5.06 11.76 -24.40
CA MET A 52 -6.25 12.60 -24.30
C MET A 52 -6.25 13.69 -25.37
N HIS A 53 -7.41 13.91 -25.97
CA HIS A 53 -7.66 15.01 -26.88
C HIS A 53 -8.88 15.82 -26.43
N TRP A 54 -8.94 17.07 -26.84
CA TRP A 54 -10.09 17.94 -26.58
C TRP A 54 -10.55 18.60 -27.86
N ASP A 55 -11.86 18.73 -28.03
CA ASP A 55 -12.38 19.72 -28.95
C ASP A 55 -12.29 21.11 -28.28
N PRO A 56 -12.17 22.21 -29.03
CA PRO A 56 -12.01 23.55 -28.44
C PRO A 56 -13.08 23.92 -27.40
N LYS A 57 -14.32 23.49 -27.63
CA LYS A 57 -15.46 23.68 -26.71
C LYS A 57 -15.30 22.99 -25.35
N ASP A 58 -14.48 21.93 -25.28
CA ASP A 58 -14.26 21.19 -24.05
C ASP A 58 -13.15 21.77 -23.18
N LEU A 59 -12.26 22.58 -23.76
CA LEU A 59 -11.15 23.20 -23.04
C LEU A 59 -11.63 24.12 -21.91
N ALA A 60 -12.72 24.86 -22.15
CA ALA A 60 -13.34 25.73 -21.14
C ALA A 60 -13.87 24.97 -19.91
N LYS A 61 -14.02 23.65 -20.00
CA LYS A 61 -14.47 22.79 -18.88
C LYS A 61 -13.32 22.41 -17.94
N ILE A 62 -12.06 22.61 -18.35
CA ILE A 62 -10.88 22.31 -17.53
C ILE A 62 -10.73 23.43 -16.49
N LYS A 63 -11.14 23.16 -15.25
CA LYS A 63 -11.02 24.09 -14.13
C LYS A 63 -9.89 23.66 -13.21
N ASP A 64 -8.99 24.61 -12.95
CA ASP A 64 -7.91 24.52 -11.94
C ASP A 64 -7.20 23.15 -11.87
N PRO A 65 -6.56 22.69 -12.97
CA PRO A 65 -5.90 21.40 -12.92
C PRO A 65 -4.74 21.37 -11.90
N ALA A 66 -4.42 20.22 -11.32
CA ALA A 66 -3.17 20.10 -10.58
C ALA A 66 -2.00 19.93 -11.57
N MET A 67 -0.91 20.67 -11.40
CA MET A 67 0.32 20.51 -12.21
C MET A 67 1.52 20.54 -11.28
N ASP A 68 2.54 19.71 -11.56
CA ASP A 68 3.77 19.66 -10.76
C ASP A 68 4.48 21.02 -10.72
N LYS A 69 4.41 21.76 -11.84
CA LYS A 69 4.93 23.13 -11.98
C LYS A 69 3.95 23.97 -12.78
N TRP A 70 3.12 24.72 -12.07
CA TRP A 70 2.27 25.75 -12.66
C TRP A 70 3.10 26.98 -13.06
N LYS A 71 3.24 27.22 -14.36
CA LYS A 71 3.72 28.48 -14.93
C LYS A 71 2.51 29.38 -15.25
N GLU A 72 2.74 30.63 -15.64
CA GLU A 72 1.65 31.53 -16.05
C GLU A 72 0.80 30.93 -17.19
N ALA A 73 1.46 30.25 -18.13
CA ALA A 73 0.85 29.49 -19.20
C ALA A 73 1.60 28.17 -19.42
N VAL A 74 0.87 27.11 -19.72
CA VAL A 74 1.43 25.79 -20.05
C VAL A 74 0.85 25.28 -21.36
N LYS A 75 1.71 24.74 -22.23
CA LYS A 75 1.30 24.12 -23.50
C LYS A 75 1.06 22.63 -23.29
N ILE A 76 -0.16 22.18 -23.55
CA ILE A 76 -0.54 20.78 -23.48
C ILE A 76 -0.79 20.28 -24.90
N LEU A 77 -0.12 19.21 -25.28
CA LEU A 77 -0.37 18.55 -26.55
C LEU A 77 -1.82 18.06 -26.62
N ASN A 78 -2.53 18.44 -27.66
CA ASN A 78 -3.81 17.84 -28.00
C ASN A 78 -3.57 16.47 -28.65
N GLY A 79 -4.13 15.41 -28.07
CA GLY A 79 -3.93 14.04 -28.53
C GLY A 79 -4.51 13.71 -29.90
N ARG A 80 -5.24 14.63 -30.55
CA ARG A 80 -5.67 14.49 -31.93
C ARG A 80 -4.58 15.01 -32.87
N ILE A 81 -4.00 14.11 -33.66
CA ILE A 81 -2.83 14.37 -34.50
C ILE A 81 -3.19 14.08 -35.96
N LEU A 82 -2.88 15.00 -36.86
CA LEU A 82 -3.11 14.81 -38.29
C LEU A 82 -1.97 13.97 -38.86
N ILE A 83 -2.27 12.83 -39.47
CA ILE A 83 -1.26 11.89 -39.98
C ILE A 83 -1.12 11.98 -41.49
N ASN A 84 -2.24 11.99 -42.19
CA ASN A 84 -2.28 12.01 -43.64
C ASN A 84 -3.32 13.02 -44.12
N ARG A 85 -3.22 13.46 -45.38
CA ARG A 85 -4.21 14.34 -46.00
C ARG A 85 -4.54 13.89 -47.42
N VAL A 86 -5.80 14.08 -47.80
CA VAL A 86 -6.31 13.89 -49.16
C VAL A 86 -7.07 15.14 -49.56
N THR A 87 -6.65 15.74 -50.68
CA THR A 87 -7.37 16.86 -51.28
C THR A 87 -8.38 16.32 -52.29
N SER A 88 -9.58 16.89 -52.28
CA SER A 88 -10.67 16.47 -53.17
C SER A 88 -11.60 17.63 -53.48
N VAL A 89 -12.13 17.68 -54.70
CA VAL A 89 -13.21 18.59 -55.05
C VAL A 89 -14.52 17.81 -55.02
N GLN A 90 -15.49 18.25 -54.23
CA GLN A 90 -16.77 17.55 -54.05
C GLN A 90 -17.94 18.47 -54.35
N ARG A 91 -18.95 17.95 -55.05
CA ARG A 91 -20.18 18.70 -55.31
C ARG A 91 -21.22 18.36 -54.24
N ARG A 92 -21.59 19.34 -53.41
CA ARG A 92 -22.58 19.17 -52.31
C ARG A 92 -23.66 20.25 -52.42
N ARG A 93 -24.80 20.04 -51.75
CA ARG A 93 -25.78 21.13 -51.59
C ARG A 93 -25.22 22.15 -50.62
N GLY A 94 -24.96 23.36 -51.12
CA GLY A 94 -24.51 24.50 -50.33
C GLY A 94 -25.67 25.28 -49.72
N GLN A 95 -25.40 26.53 -49.37
CA GLN A 95 -26.43 27.45 -48.88
C GLN A 95 -27.52 27.66 -49.94
N ARG A 96 -28.79 27.64 -49.52
CA ARG A 96 -29.99 27.75 -50.39
C ARG A 96 -30.21 26.56 -51.36
N ASP A 97 -29.77 25.36 -50.97
CA ASP A 97 -29.96 24.12 -51.74
C ASP A 97 -29.30 24.10 -53.14
N ALA A 98 -28.48 25.10 -53.47
CA ALA A 98 -27.73 25.13 -54.73
C ALA A 98 -26.60 24.11 -54.70
N TRP A 99 -26.37 23.44 -55.84
CA TRP A 99 -25.22 22.55 -55.99
C TRP A 99 -23.92 23.36 -56.13
N THR A 100 -23.05 23.25 -55.15
CA THR A 100 -21.79 24.00 -55.09
C THR A 100 -20.60 23.05 -55.07
N ASN A 101 -19.49 23.45 -55.71
CA ASN A 101 -18.23 22.73 -55.63
C ASN A 101 -17.47 23.17 -54.38
N PHE A 102 -17.05 22.20 -53.58
CA PHE A 102 -16.29 22.37 -52.35
C PHE A 102 -14.89 21.82 -52.56
N ASP A 103 -13.87 22.65 -52.32
CA ASP A 103 -12.48 22.24 -52.27
C ASP A 103 -12.17 21.78 -50.85
N CYS A 104 -12.09 20.47 -50.66
CA CYS A 104 -12.00 19.82 -49.36
C CYS A 104 -10.62 19.20 -49.13
N ILE A 105 -10.11 19.36 -47.91
CA ILE A 105 -8.95 18.64 -47.40
C ILE A 105 -9.44 17.72 -46.29
N ASN A 106 -9.33 16.41 -46.52
CA ASN A 106 -9.64 15.36 -45.57
C ASN A 106 -8.37 14.90 -44.88
N PHE A 107 -8.33 14.95 -43.55
CA PHE A 107 -7.21 14.50 -42.75
C PHE A 107 -7.55 13.18 -42.06
N GLU A 108 -6.65 12.22 -42.21
CA GLU A 108 -6.59 11.06 -41.34
C GLU A 108 -6.01 11.49 -39.99
N THR A 109 -6.67 11.11 -38.91
CA THR A 109 -6.29 11.53 -37.56
C THR A 109 -5.99 10.35 -36.66
N PHE A 110 -4.89 10.46 -35.91
CA PHE A 110 -4.65 9.61 -34.76
C PHE A 110 -5.24 10.24 -33.51
N CYS A 111 -5.89 9.41 -32.71
CA CYS A 111 -6.40 9.72 -31.39
C CYS A 111 -6.17 8.48 -30.52
N GLY A 112 -5.97 8.65 -29.21
CA GLY A 112 -5.84 7.51 -28.29
C GLY A 112 -7.10 6.64 -28.19
N LYS A 113 -8.23 7.18 -28.67
CA LYS A 113 -9.52 6.51 -28.85
C LYS A 113 -10.04 6.77 -30.26
N THR A 114 -11.10 6.08 -30.68
CA THR A 114 -11.79 6.37 -31.94
C THR A 114 -12.22 7.83 -32.00
N CYS A 115 -11.80 8.56 -33.04
CA CYS A 115 -12.26 9.91 -33.34
C CYS A 115 -12.61 10.02 -34.82
N PHE A 116 -13.51 10.94 -35.14
CA PHE A 116 -13.90 11.19 -36.53
C PHE A 116 -12.75 11.88 -37.29
N PRO A 117 -12.61 11.57 -38.60
CA PRO A 117 -11.66 12.28 -39.45
C PRO A 117 -11.98 13.77 -39.48
N VAL A 118 -10.96 14.57 -39.77
CA VAL A 118 -11.06 16.02 -39.80
C VAL A 118 -11.15 16.47 -41.26
N GLU A 119 -12.25 17.11 -41.64
CA GLU A 119 -12.44 17.69 -42.97
C GLU A 119 -12.50 19.22 -42.88
N HIS A 120 -11.77 19.88 -43.78
CA HIS A 120 -11.85 21.32 -44.00
C HIS A 120 -12.18 21.59 -45.48
N CYS A 121 -13.34 22.17 -45.75
CA CYS A 121 -13.80 22.53 -47.08
C CYS A 121 -13.95 24.05 -47.22
N SER A 122 -13.57 24.57 -48.38
CA SER A 122 -13.92 25.93 -48.81
C SER A 122 -14.80 25.85 -50.07
N TRP A 123 -15.63 26.86 -50.29
CA TRP A 123 -16.32 27.01 -51.55
C TRP A 123 -16.47 28.47 -51.94
N TYR A 124 -16.72 28.66 -53.23
CA TYR A 124 -16.93 29.95 -53.86
C TYR A 124 -18.37 30.03 -54.35
N THR A 125 -19.05 31.15 -54.11
CA THR A 125 -20.48 31.32 -54.44
C THR A 125 -20.72 31.82 -55.86
N ASP A 126 -19.76 32.46 -56.53
CA ASP A 126 -19.82 32.81 -57.95
C ASP A 126 -18.42 33.16 -58.52
N GLY A 127 -18.28 33.15 -59.85
CA GLY A 127 -17.03 33.49 -60.54
C GLY A 127 -16.64 34.98 -60.46
N LEU A 128 -17.58 35.87 -60.08
CA LEU A 128 -17.26 37.27 -59.77
C LEU A 128 -16.52 37.37 -58.43
N ASN A 129 -16.89 36.57 -57.43
CA ASN A 129 -16.26 36.51 -56.12
C ASN A 129 -14.86 35.88 -56.21
N TRP A 130 -14.62 35.00 -57.18
CA TRP A 130 -13.27 34.54 -57.51
C TRP A 130 -12.38 35.70 -58.00
N HIS A 131 -12.93 36.62 -58.81
CA HIS A 131 -12.18 37.77 -59.32
C HIS A 131 -12.03 38.93 -58.32
N PHE A 132 -12.99 39.12 -57.41
CA PHE A 132 -12.98 40.24 -56.47
C PHE A 132 -12.55 39.86 -55.04
N GLY A 133 -12.17 38.60 -54.80
CA GLY A 133 -11.56 38.14 -53.54
C GLY A 133 -12.44 38.33 -52.30
N ARG A 134 -13.77 38.36 -52.48
CA ARG A 134 -14.72 38.67 -51.41
C ARG A 134 -15.66 37.49 -51.22
N TRP A 135 -15.58 36.90 -50.02
CA TRP A 135 -16.40 35.81 -49.47
C TRP A 135 -15.98 34.39 -49.87
N HIS A 136 -15.06 33.82 -49.09
CA HIS A 136 -14.96 32.37 -48.91
C HIS A 136 -15.97 31.96 -47.85
N ASN A 137 -16.98 31.19 -48.24
CA ASN A 137 -17.69 30.42 -47.24
C ASN A 137 -16.92 29.11 -47.04
N PHE A 138 -16.86 28.64 -45.80
CA PHE A 138 -16.08 27.49 -45.40
C PHE A 138 -16.88 26.62 -44.46
N TYR A 139 -16.56 25.34 -44.47
CA TYR A 139 -17.27 24.31 -43.73
C TYR A 139 -16.23 23.34 -43.20
N PHE A 140 -16.31 23.06 -41.92
CA PHE A 140 -15.51 22.04 -41.27
C PHE A 140 -16.45 21.00 -40.64
N ILE A 141 -16.10 19.73 -40.79
CA ILE A 141 -16.82 18.64 -40.11
C ILE A 141 -16.42 18.60 -38.62
N SER A 142 -15.20 19.03 -38.31
CA SER A 142 -14.66 18.98 -36.96
C SER A 142 -14.25 20.36 -36.45
N ASP A 143 -14.67 20.67 -35.22
CA ASP A 143 -14.25 21.85 -34.47
C ASP A 143 -12.72 21.91 -34.27
N PHE A 144 -11.98 20.82 -34.48
CA PHE A 144 -10.53 20.77 -34.32
C PHE A 144 -9.77 21.77 -35.21
N LEU A 145 -10.33 22.11 -36.37
CA LEU A 145 -9.81 23.16 -37.26
C LEU A 145 -10.76 24.37 -37.35
N GLY A 146 -11.79 24.43 -36.51
CA GLY A 146 -12.88 25.40 -36.65
C GLY A 146 -12.47 26.85 -36.41
N ASP A 147 -11.31 27.09 -35.80
CA ASP A 147 -10.72 28.41 -35.57
C ASP A 147 -9.77 28.87 -36.69
N LEU A 148 -9.42 27.99 -37.65
CA LEU A 148 -8.68 28.35 -38.84
C LEU A 148 -9.65 29.00 -39.84
N THR A 149 -9.59 30.32 -39.99
CA THR A 149 -10.44 31.07 -40.93
C THR A 149 -9.91 30.99 -42.37
N PRO A 150 -10.78 31.01 -43.39
CA PRO A 150 -10.42 30.59 -44.74
C PRO A 150 -9.55 31.56 -45.54
N GLU A 151 -9.37 32.82 -45.14
CA GLU A 151 -8.77 33.83 -46.03
C GLU A 151 -7.32 33.50 -46.42
N HIS A 152 -6.57 32.78 -45.57
CA HIS A 152 -5.18 32.37 -45.87
C HIS A 152 -4.82 30.92 -45.46
N GLU A 153 -5.73 30.18 -44.82
CA GLU A 153 -5.37 28.91 -44.15
C GLU A 153 -5.42 27.67 -45.02
N GLN A 154 -6.23 27.61 -46.09
CA GLN A 154 -6.27 26.38 -46.92
C GLN A 154 -4.91 26.07 -47.55
N ARG A 155 -4.21 27.10 -48.04
CA ARG A 155 -2.82 26.96 -48.52
C ARG A 155 -1.84 26.55 -47.41
N ARG A 156 -2.09 26.94 -46.16
CA ARG A 156 -1.30 26.49 -45.01
C ARG A 156 -1.55 25.02 -44.71
N LEU A 157 -2.81 24.58 -44.71
CA LEU A 157 -3.22 23.18 -44.53
C LEU A 157 -2.70 22.25 -45.64
N GLU A 158 -2.62 22.73 -46.88
CA GLU A 158 -2.02 21.97 -47.99
C GLU A 158 -0.50 21.81 -47.87
N LYS A 159 0.17 22.74 -47.20
CA LYS A 159 1.63 22.79 -47.08
C LYS A 159 2.17 22.32 -45.74
N ILE A 160 1.29 22.04 -44.77
CA ILE A 160 1.73 21.65 -43.43
C ILE A 160 2.54 20.36 -43.45
N GLU A 161 3.62 20.29 -42.67
CA GLU A 161 4.38 19.05 -42.50
C GLU A 161 3.57 18.06 -41.66
N LEU A 162 3.46 16.82 -42.12
CA LEU A 162 2.78 15.75 -41.40
C LEU A 162 3.79 14.74 -40.81
N PRO A 163 3.51 14.16 -39.62
CA PRO A 163 2.31 14.37 -38.81
C PRO A 163 2.28 15.75 -38.14
N ALA A 164 1.11 16.39 -38.13
CA ALA A 164 0.90 17.71 -37.56
C ALA A 164 0.21 17.63 -36.19
N CYS A 165 0.78 18.36 -35.24
CA CYS A 165 0.37 18.43 -33.84
C CYS A 165 -0.21 19.79 -33.54
N ARG A 166 -0.98 19.86 -32.45
CA ARG A 166 -1.60 21.09 -31.97
C ARG A 166 -1.57 21.15 -30.45
N ASN A 167 -1.47 22.35 -29.89
CA ASN A 167 -1.48 22.52 -28.45
C ASN A 167 -2.75 23.23 -27.97
N ALA A 168 -3.23 22.83 -26.80
CA ALA A 168 -4.06 23.66 -25.95
C ALA A 168 -3.17 24.40 -24.95
N VAL A 169 -3.42 25.69 -24.74
CA VAL A 169 -2.73 26.48 -23.74
C VAL A 169 -3.66 26.72 -22.58
N LEU A 170 -3.24 26.27 -21.39
CA LEU A 170 -3.92 26.58 -20.14
C LEU A 170 -3.17 27.68 -19.41
N TYR A 171 -3.93 28.61 -18.83
CA TYR A 171 -3.41 29.70 -18.05
C TYR A 171 -3.65 29.44 -16.58
N HIS A 172 -2.70 29.81 -15.73
CA HIS A 172 -2.87 29.72 -14.28
C HIS A 172 -3.95 30.69 -13.78
N SER A 173 -4.05 31.87 -14.40
CA SER A 173 -5.06 32.86 -14.04
C SER A 173 -6.44 32.45 -14.55
N PRO A 174 -7.46 32.33 -13.67
CA PRO A 174 -8.82 31.96 -14.06
C PRO A 174 -9.51 33.03 -14.94
N LYS A 175 -8.92 34.22 -15.06
CA LYS A 175 -9.43 35.30 -15.94
C LYS A 175 -9.11 35.07 -17.41
N LYS A 176 -8.09 34.28 -17.74
CA LYS A 176 -7.69 33.99 -19.12
C LYS A 176 -8.32 32.66 -19.54
N LEU A 177 -9.09 32.67 -20.63
CA LEU A 177 -9.68 31.46 -21.18
C LEU A 177 -8.60 30.59 -21.86
N PRO A 178 -8.72 29.26 -21.78
CA PRO A 178 -7.92 28.35 -22.59
C PRO A 178 -7.99 28.71 -24.08
N ARG A 179 -6.87 28.56 -24.78
CA ARG A 179 -6.81 28.77 -26.24
C ARG A 179 -6.18 27.58 -26.94
N VAL A 180 -6.47 27.41 -28.22
CA VAL A 180 -5.78 26.47 -29.09
C VAL A 180 -4.74 27.24 -29.91
N GLU A 181 -3.52 26.72 -30.01
CA GLU A 181 -2.47 27.30 -30.87
C GLU A 181 -2.52 26.71 -32.27
N ASP A 182 -1.87 27.33 -33.25
CA ASP A 182 -1.76 26.80 -34.61
C ASP A 182 -1.16 25.39 -34.68
N LEU A 183 -1.37 24.73 -35.82
CA LEU A 183 -0.75 23.46 -36.13
C LEU A 183 0.76 23.62 -36.38
N TYR A 184 1.55 22.65 -35.94
CA TYR A 184 3.00 22.60 -36.13
C TYR A 184 3.46 21.16 -36.40
N SER A 185 4.68 20.99 -36.90
CA SER A 185 5.24 19.65 -37.12
C SER A 185 5.41 18.92 -35.79
N CYS A 186 4.83 17.71 -35.65
CA CYS A 186 4.97 16.93 -34.41
C CYS A 186 6.44 16.65 -34.04
N ARG A 187 7.36 16.74 -35.00
CA ARG A 187 8.81 16.56 -34.79
C ARG A 187 9.41 17.62 -33.87
N GLU A 188 8.84 18.83 -33.85
CA GLU A 188 9.34 19.95 -33.04
C GLU A 188 9.07 19.76 -31.54
N LYS A 189 8.04 18.97 -31.18
CA LYS A 189 7.64 18.71 -29.78
C LYS A 189 7.43 20.00 -28.96
N ASN A 190 6.75 20.99 -29.57
CA ASN A 190 6.50 22.32 -28.99
C ASN A 190 5.43 22.35 -27.88
N PHE A 191 5.39 21.35 -27.00
CA PHE A 191 4.49 21.29 -25.85
C PHE A 191 5.31 21.17 -24.55
N ASP A 192 4.71 21.50 -23.41
CA ASP A 192 5.29 21.30 -22.08
C ASP A 192 4.83 19.97 -21.47
N TYR A 193 3.55 19.66 -21.66
CA TYR A 193 2.90 18.45 -21.14
C TYR A 193 2.12 17.75 -22.24
N PHE A 194 1.89 16.45 -22.06
CA PHE A 194 0.84 15.70 -22.74
C PHE A 194 -0.11 15.12 -21.68
N ALA A 195 -1.31 14.74 -22.08
CA ALA A 195 -2.31 14.26 -21.14
C ALA A 195 -2.71 12.82 -21.41
N CYS A 196 -2.76 12.02 -20.35
CA CYS A 196 -3.30 10.67 -20.39
C CYS A 196 -4.65 10.66 -19.67
N GLU A 197 -5.73 10.29 -20.37
CA GLU A 197 -7.00 9.96 -19.73
C GLU A 197 -6.98 8.47 -19.33
N HIS A 198 -7.37 8.17 -18.10
CA HIS A 198 -7.35 6.82 -17.56
C HIS A 198 -8.44 6.63 -16.49
N ASN A 199 -8.64 5.38 -16.07
CA ASN A 199 -9.53 5.08 -14.96
C ASN A 199 -8.92 5.50 -13.62
N LYS A 200 -9.79 5.81 -12.65
CA LYS A 200 -9.36 5.99 -11.26
C LYS A 200 -8.60 4.73 -10.82
N SER A 201 -7.36 4.91 -10.36
CA SER A 201 -6.60 3.82 -9.77
C SER A 201 -7.25 3.42 -8.44
N ALA A 202 -7.35 2.11 -8.19
CA ALA A 202 -7.85 1.60 -6.91
C ALA A 202 -7.00 2.15 -5.76
N ALA A 203 -7.65 2.78 -4.78
CA ALA A 203 -7.02 3.14 -3.53
C ALA A 203 -6.79 1.86 -2.71
N CYS A 204 -5.74 1.81 -1.90
CA CYS A 204 -5.57 0.70 -0.99
C CYS A 204 -6.71 0.67 0.03
N GLU A 205 -7.37 -0.48 0.13
CA GLU A 205 -8.34 -0.76 1.18
C GLU A 205 -7.73 -1.78 2.14
N MET A 206 -7.66 -1.41 3.42
CA MET A 206 -7.07 -2.21 4.47
C MET A 206 -8.07 -2.35 5.61
N LYS A 207 -8.27 -3.58 6.09
CA LYS A 207 -9.06 -3.87 7.28
C LYS A 207 -8.15 -3.89 8.51
N GLU A 208 -8.50 -3.12 9.52
CA GLU A 208 -7.90 -3.14 10.85
C GLU A 208 -8.70 -4.07 11.76
N GLU A 209 -8.01 -5.01 12.41
CA GLU A 209 -8.58 -5.90 13.42
C GLU A 209 -7.82 -5.72 14.73
N ARG A 210 -8.55 -5.45 15.82
CA ARG A 210 -7.97 -5.27 17.16
C ARG A 210 -7.80 -6.63 17.83
N GLU A 211 -6.66 -7.25 17.60
CA GLU A 211 -6.28 -8.55 18.14
C GLU A 211 -4.77 -8.55 18.40
N CYS A 212 -4.39 -8.78 19.66
CA CYS A 212 -2.96 -8.86 20.00
C CYS A 212 -2.34 -10.09 19.36
N HIS A 213 -1.29 -9.89 18.56
CA HIS A 213 -0.60 -10.97 17.87
C HIS A 213 0.90 -10.69 17.81
N TYR A 214 1.69 -11.76 17.70
CA TYR A 214 3.12 -11.65 17.53
C TYR A 214 3.47 -11.32 16.07
N ASN A 215 4.16 -10.19 15.86
CA ASN A 215 4.56 -9.75 14.53
C ASN A 215 6.04 -10.09 14.29
N LYS A 216 6.30 -11.04 13.40
CA LYS A 216 7.66 -11.49 13.05
C LYS A 216 8.56 -10.38 12.51
N GLN A 217 8.02 -9.37 11.82
CA GLN A 217 8.80 -8.27 11.26
C GLN A 217 9.36 -7.35 12.36
N HIS A 218 8.63 -7.18 13.47
CA HIS A 218 9.05 -6.35 14.60
C HIS A 218 9.65 -7.14 15.76
N ASN A 219 9.59 -8.48 15.71
CA ASN A 219 10.00 -9.36 16.81
C ASN A 219 9.32 -9.03 18.16
N ASP A 220 8.07 -8.56 18.12
CA ASP A 220 7.28 -8.15 19.29
C ASP A 220 5.78 -8.25 19.00
N CYS A 221 4.93 -8.12 20.02
CA CYS A 221 3.46 -8.17 19.85
C CYS A 221 2.83 -6.81 19.57
N ARG A 222 1.89 -6.81 18.62
CA ARG A 222 1.16 -5.62 18.17
C ARG A 222 -0.33 -5.82 18.36
N LEU A 223 -1.01 -4.76 18.79
CA LEU A 223 -2.44 -4.79 19.10
C LEU A 223 -3.31 -4.88 17.84
N PHE A 224 -2.82 -4.35 16.72
CA PHE A 224 -3.58 -4.24 15.49
C PHE A 224 -3.03 -5.15 14.41
N LYS A 225 -3.89 -6.02 13.90
CA LYS A 225 -3.63 -6.86 12.74
C LYS A 225 -4.24 -6.20 11.51
N TYR A 226 -3.46 -6.13 10.44
CA TYR A 226 -3.87 -5.46 9.20
C TYR A 226 -3.98 -6.45 8.05
N LYS A 227 -5.12 -6.45 7.36
CA LYS A 227 -5.35 -7.25 6.15
C LYS A 227 -5.65 -6.33 4.97
N ILE A 228 -4.82 -6.39 3.93
CA ILE A 228 -5.07 -5.67 2.68
C ILE A 228 -6.22 -6.38 1.94
N ILE A 229 -7.32 -5.68 1.72
CA ILE A 229 -8.49 -6.15 0.95
C ILE A 229 -8.25 -5.84 -0.53
N VAL A 230 -7.87 -4.60 -0.83
CA VAL A 230 -7.56 -4.13 -2.18
C VAL A 230 -6.16 -3.54 -2.16
N PRO A 231 -5.20 -4.08 -2.93
CA PRO A 231 -3.88 -3.50 -3.03
C PRO A 231 -3.95 -2.15 -3.77
N PRO A 232 -3.08 -1.18 -3.44
CA PRO A 232 -3.04 0.09 -4.15
C PRO A 232 -2.62 -0.11 -5.61
N GLY A 233 -3.30 0.56 -6.54
CA GLY A 233 -2.82 0.68 -7.92
C GLY A 233 -1.53 1.52 -8.00
N LYS A 234 -0.82 1.48 -9.14
CA LYS A 234 0.44 2.25 -9.35
C LYS A 234 0.29 3.75 -9.04
N GLN A 235 -0.85 4.34 -9.37
CA GLN A 235 -1.21 5.74 -9.06
C GLN A 235 -2.32 5.84 -7.99
N GLY A 236 -2.65 4.72 -7.36
CA GLY A 236 -3.64 4.65 -6.28
C GLY A 236 -3.09 5.27 -5.00
N ARG A 237 -3.99 5.65 -4.09
CA ARG A 237 -3.57 6.09 -2.75
C ARG A 237 -2.95 4.90 -2.00
N PRO A 238 -1.78 5.08 -1.34
CA PRO A 238 -1.17 4.02 -0.54
C PRO A 238 -2.08 3.64 0.63
N CYS A 239 -1.81 2.48 1.23
CA CYS A 239 -2.53 2.06 2.43
C CYS A 239 -2.31 3.05 3.57
N PRO A 240 -3.31 3.30 4.42
CA PRO A 240 -3.13 4.09 5.63
C PRO A 240 -1.97 3.55 6.48
N THR A 241 -1.23 4.45 7.13
CA THR A 241 -0.16 4.06 8.05
C THR A 241 -0.72 3.15 9.15
N GLN A 242 -0.04 2.03 9.37
CA GLN A 242 -0.40 1.06 10.40
C GLN A 242 -0.10 1.64 11.78
N LYS A 243 -0.99 1.42 12.75
CA LYS A 243 -0.74 1.81 14.14
C LYS A 243 0.25 0.82 14.75
N GLU A 244 1.25 1.34 15.45
CA GLU A 244 2.32 0.53 16.04
C GLU A 244 2.12 0.26 17.54
N GLU A 245 0.88 0.25 18.03
CA GLU A 245 0.61 0.02 19.44
C GLU A 245 1.02 -1.40 19.86
N LYS A 246 1.83 -1.48 20.91
CA LYS A 246 2.28 -2.74 21.50
C LYS A 246 1.22 -3.31 22.45
N CYS A 247 1.22 -4.62 22.64
CA CYS A 247 0.36 -5.31 23.58
C CYS A 247 1.10 -6.49 24.23
N GLU A 248 0.60 -6.97 25.36
CA GLU A 248 1.11 -8.20 25.99
C GLU A 248 0.72 -9.42 25.14
N CYS A 249 1.72 -10.17 24.71
CA CYS A 249 1.54 -11.32 23.83
C CYS A 249 0.63 -12.39 24.46
N PRO A 250 -0.47 -12.80 23.80
CA PRO A 250 -1.23 -13.95 24.25
C PRO A 250 -0.41 -15.23 24.04
N CYS A 251 -0.27 -16.03 25.07
CA CYS A 251 0.48 -17.28 25.03
C CYS A 251 -0.41 -18.35 24.40
N SER A 252 -0.17 -18.69 23.13
CA SER A 252 -1.13 -19.44 22.31
C SER A 252 -0.67 -20.86 21.92
N GLY A 253 0.60 -21.20 22.15
CA GLY A 253 1.19 -22.51 21.84
C GLY A 253 0.91 -23.62 22.87
N THR A 254 1.50 -24.79 22.67
CA THR A 254 1.51 -25.86 23.68
C THR A 254 2.49 -25.47 24.79
N PRO A 255 2.07 -25.45 26.06
CA PRO A 255 2.98 -25.15 27.16
C PRO A 255 4.03 -26.28 27.31
N GLU A 256 5.24 -25.91 27.70
CA GLU A 256 6.23 -26.86 28.19
C GLU A 256 5.78 -27.50 29.50
N GLU A 257 6.49 -28.56 29.92
CA GLU A 257 6.28 -29.14 31.24
C GLU A 257 6.63 -28.15 32.34
N TRP A 258 5.89 -28.24 33.45
CA TRP A 258 6.19 -27.46 34.64
C TRP A 258 7.54 -27.88 35.22
N THR A 259 8.31 -26.90 35.69
CA THR A 259 9.46 -27.18 36.55
C THR A 259 9.00 -27.89 37.83
N GLN A 260 9.94 -28.57 38.48
CA GLN A 260 9.72 -29.07 39.84
C GLN A 260 9.35 -27.90 40.78
N TRP A 261 8.62 -28.22 41.84
CA TRP A 261 8.31 -27.25 42.89
C TRP A 261 9.59 -26.77 43.58
N SER A 262 9.63 -25.48 43.92
CA SER A 262 10.77 -24.84 44.59
C SER A 262 11.02 -25.38 46.01
N ALA A 263 10.01 -25.98 46.65
CA ALA A 263 10.06 -26.51 48.01
C ALA A 263 9.01 -27.60 48.21
N THR A 264 9.13 -28.38 49.29
CA THR A 264 8.15 -29.41 49.71
C THR A 264 7.13 -28.89 50.74
N CYS A 265 7.38 -27.74 51.35
CA CYS A 265 6.56 -27.13 52.41
C CYS A 265 6.57 -25.61 52.27
N GLY A 266 5.67 -24.93 52.99
CA GLY A 266 5.54 -23.48 52.95
C GLY A 266 5.06 -22.97 51.59
N VAL A 267 5.56 -21.82 51.16
CA VAL A 267 5.22 -21.24 49.86
C VAL A 267 6.11 -21.87 48.79
N MET A 268 5.52 -22.71 47.95
CA MET A 268 6.18 -23.33 46.81
C MET A 268 5.76 -22.67 45.51
N SER A 269 6.71 -22.54 44.58
CA SER A 269 6.47 -22.01 43.25
C SER A 269 7.04 -22.94 42.19
N ARG A 270 6.42 -22.93 41.01
CA ARG A 270 6.94 -23.58 39.80
C ARG A 270 6.67 -22.70 38.61
N SER A 271 7.41 -22.90 37.53
CA SER A 271 7.26 -22.13 36.31
C SER A 271 7.27 -23.03 35.08
N ARG A 272 6.72 -22.55 33.97
CA ARG A 272 6.86 -23.18 32.65
C ARG A 272 6.93 -22.12 31.58
N TYR A 273 7.42 -22.49 30.41
CA TYR A 273 7.39 -21.62 29.24
C TYR A 273 6.28 -22.03 28.28
N ARG A 274 5.74 -21.04 27.56
CA ARG A 274 4.72 -21.25 26.53
C ARG A 274 5.01 -20.35 25.33
N PRO A 275 5.00 -20.87 24.09
CA PRO A 275 5.22 -20.04 22.91
C PRO A 275 4.16 -18.96 22.73
N LYS A 276 4.61 -17.77 22.29
CA LYS A 276 3.74 -16.65 21.91
C LYS A 276 2.99 -16.93 20.60
N ASP A 277 3.62 -17.64 19.67
CA ASP A 277 3.05 -18.06 18.38
C ASP A 277 2.89 -19.59 18.36
N LYS A 278 1.73 -20.09 17.92
CA LYS A 278 1.46 -21.54 17.74
C LYS A 278 2.47 -22.23 16.83
N MET A 279 3.11 -21.48 15.93
CA MET A 279 4.10 -22.03 15.00
C MET A 279 5.56 -21.88 15.49
N ALA A 280 5.81 -21.19 16.60
CA ALA A 280 7.15 -21.05 17.17
C ALA A 280 7.39 -22.19 18.19
N ALA A 281 7.91 -23.32 17.71
CA ALA A 281 7.87 -24.58 18.45
C ALA A 281 9.00 -24.78 19.49
N ASP A 282 9.92 -23.84 19.69
CA ASP A 282 11.05 -24.10 20.60
C ASP A 282 11.47 -22.89 21.45
N CYS A 283 10.99 -22.85 22.69
CA CYS A 283 11.38 -21.86 23.70
C CYS A 283 12.85 -22.00 24.13
N LYS A 284 13.51 -23.12 23.84
CA LYS A 284 14.91 -23.33 24.22
C LYS A 284 15.88 -22.51 23.40
N THR A 285 15.48 -22.11 22.19
CA THR A 285 16.36 -21.37 21.28
C THR A 285 16.33 -19.87 21.55
N ASP A 286 15.16 -19.30 21.84
CA ASP A 286 15.02 -17.86 22.15
C ASP A 286 13.89 -17.63 23.17
N SER A 287 14.29 -17.25 24.38
CA SER A 287 13.35 -16.96 25.47
C SER A 287 12.40 -15.79 25.17
N LYS A 288 12.75 -14.90 24.23
CA LYS A 288 11.90 -13.77 23.83
C LYS A 288 10.63 -14.21 23.09
N LEU A 289 10.66 -15.39 22.47
CA LEU A 289 9.53 -15.98 21.75
C LEU A 289 8.50 -16.62 22.68
N CYS A 290 8.78 -16.65 23.99
CA CYS A 290 7.97 -17.36 24.96
C CYS A 290 7.46 -16.47 26.08
N CYS A 291 6.34 -16.88 26.64
CA CYS A 291 5.81 -16.39 27.90
C CYS A 291 6.31 -17.28 29.02
N LYS A 292 6.63 -16.70 30.17
CA LYS A 292 6.83 -17.45 31.42
C LYS A 292 5.50 -17.46 32.17
N GLU A 293 4.99 -18.65 32.47
CA GLU A 293 3.85 -18.85 33.36
C GLU A 293 4.40 -19.29 34.74
N GLU A 294 3.89 -18.71 35.82
CA GLU A 294 4.27 -19.04 37.20
C GLU A 294 3.05 -19.49 38.00
N GLU A 295 3.22 -20.51 38.83
CA GLU A 295 2.20 -21.01 39.74
C GLU A 295 2.77 -21.03 41.15
N THR A 296 2.02 -20.48 42.10
CA THR A 296 2.35 -20.48 43.53
C THR A 296 1.31 -21.29 44.29
N HIS A 297 1.79 -22.08 45.26
CA HIS A 297 0.95 -22.87 46.14
C HIS A 297 1.47 -22.78 47.57
N VAL A 298 0.57 -22.67 48.54
CA VAL A 298 0.91 -22.68 49.97
C VAL A 298 0.68 -24.09 50.49
N GLY A 299 1.76 -24.84 50.67
CA GLY A 299 1.75 -26.16 51.26
C GLY A 299 1.66 -26.13 52.78
N GLU A 300 1.92 -27.28 53.41
CA GLU A 300 1.95 -27.40 54.86
C GLU A 300 3.08 -26.59 55.51
N ASP A 301 2.93 -26.26 56.79
CA ASP A 301 3.96 -25.58 57.57
C ASP A 301 5.26 -26.41 57.59
N CYS A 302 6.37 -25.79 57.21
CA CYS A 302 7.70 -26.41 57.21
C CYS A 302 8.13 -26.89 58.60
N LYS A 303 7.53 -26.36 59.68
CA LYS A 303 7.74 -26.86 61.03
C LYS A 303 7.31 -28.32 61.23
N ASN A 304 6.48 -28.87 60.35
CA ASN A 304 6.07 -30.27 60.42
C ASN A 304 7.10 -31.23 59.82
N TYR A 305 8.10 -30.73 59.08
CA TYR A 305 9.10 -31.54 58.42
C TYR A 305 10.37 -31.64 59.28
N ALA A 306 10.97 -32.83 59.35
CA ALA A 306 12.26 -32.95 60.02
C ALA A 306 13.31 -32.13 59.27
N PHE A 307 14.17 -31.44 60.01
CA PHE A 307 15.11 -30.47 59.46
C PHE A 307 15.91 -31.03 58.27
N ASN A 308 15.86 -30.32 57.14
CA ASN A 308 16.53 -30.66 55.88
C ASN A 308 16.13 -32.03 55.29
N THR A 309 14.91 -32.49 55.55
CA THR A 309 14.36 -33.73 54.96
C THR A 309 12.97 -33.51 54.38
N SER A 310 12.53 -34.43 53.51
CA SER A 310 11.15 -34.50 53.03
C SER A 310 10.24 -35.33 53.95
N ILE A 311 10.66 -35.59 55.18
CA ILE A 311 9.94 -36.45 56.14
C ILE A 311 9.01 -35.57 56.95
N ASN A 312 7.71 -35.69 56.67
CA ASN A 312 6.67 -35.05 57.47
C ASN A 312 6.49 -35.81 58.79
N LEU A 313 6.98 -35.21 59.88
CA LEU A 313 6.90 -35.76 61.23
C LEU A 313 5.50 -35.64 61.83
N ARG A 314 4.55 -34.98 61.18
CA ARG A 314 3.14 -35.09 61.56
C ARG A 314 2.59 -36.46 61.19
N GLU A 315 2.91 -36.93 59.98
CA GLU A 315 2.44 -38.21 59.43
C GLU A 315 3.31 -39.40 59.84
N LYS A 316 4.64 -39.24 59.87
CA LYS A 316 5.57 -40.31 60.19
C LYS A 316 5.80 -40.38 61.71
N PRO A 317 5.66 -41.57 62.33
CA PRO A 317 6.01 -41.75 63.73
C PRO A 317 7.53 -41.92 63.91
N CYS A 318 8.05 -41.47 65.05
CA CYS A 318 9.39 -41.85 65.51
C CYS A 318 9.37 -43.35 65.87
N LYS A 319 10.37 -44.13 65.43
CA LYS A 319 10.39 -45.58 65.65
C LYS A 319 10.74 -45.94 67.10
N LYS A 320 11.78 -45.29 67.65
CA LYS A 320 12.32 -45.51 69.00
C LYS A 320 12.68 -44.19 69.68
N GLY A 321 11.63 -43.46 70.04
CA GLY A 321 11.71 -42.13 70.62
C GLY A 321 10.34 -41.47 70.64
N ILE A 322 10.29 -40.22 71.09
CA ILE A 322 9.08 -39.41 71.12
C ILE A 322 9.19 -38.24 70.14
N LYS A 323 8.05 -37.73 69.66
CA LYS A 323 8.03 -36.46 68.93
C LYS A 323 8.31 -35.32 69.92
N GLY A 324 9.37 -34.58 69.68
CA GLY A 324 9.72 -33.34 70.36
C GLY A 324 9.56 -32.14 69.45
N VAL A 325 9.94 -30.98 69.98
CA VAL A 325 10.00 -29.73 69.25
C VAL A 325 11.34 -29.07 69.56
N ASP A 326 12.08 -28.69 68.52
CA ASP A 326 13.35 -28.00 68.68
C ASP A 326 13.16 -26.56 69.19
N ALA A 327 14.25 -25.85 69.50
CA ALA A 327 14.20 -24.46 69.95
C ALA A 327 13.60 -23.49 68.91
N GLY A 328 13.52 -23.88 67.64
CA GLY A 328 12.93 -23.12 66.54
C GLY A 328 11.46 -23.44 66.27
N GLY A 329 10.87 -24.39 66.99
CA GLY A 329 9.49 -24.82 66.80
C GLY A 329 9.28 -25.92 65.73
N HIS A 330 10.35 -26.55 65.24
CA HIS A 330 10.24 -27.68 64.29
C HIS A 330 10.00 -28.98 65.05
N LEU A 331 9.15 -29.84 64.49
CA LEU A 331 9.05 -31.21 64.96
C LEU A 331 10.40 -31.91 64.77
N GLU A 332 10.79 -32.68 65.78
CA GLU A 332 11.94 -33.58 65.70
C GLU A 332 11.62 -34.89 66.43
N CYS A 333 12.33 -35.96 66.09
CA CYS A 333 12.28 -37.18 66.89
C CYS A 333 13.38 -37.15 67.94
N VAL A 334 12.99 -37.16 69.22
CA VAL A 334 13.91 -37.29 70.35
C VAL A 334 14.10 -38.78 70.63
N CYS A 335 15.26 -39.31 70.22
CA CYS A 335 15.54 -40.74 70.26
C CYS A 335 15.83 -41.25 71.66
N ASP A 336 15.35 -42.47 71.94
CA ASP A 336 15.71 -43.20 73.16
C ASP A 336 17.22 -43.47 73.20
N LEU A 337 17.78 -43.64 74.40
CA LEU A 337 19.20 -43.92 74.59
C LEU A 337 19.67 -45.11 73.73
N GLY A 338 20.64 -44.86 72.86
CA GLY A 338 21.22 -45.86 71.96
C GLY A 338 20.65 -45.88 70.54
N PHE A 339 19.59 -45.10 70.26
CA PHE A 339 19.03 -44.92 68.93
C PHE A 339 19.41 -43.56 68.32
N THR A 340 19.58 -43.54 67.00
CA THR A 340 19.91 -42.36 66.19
C THR A 340 19.16 -42.41 64.85
N GLY A 341 19.29 -41.36 64.04
CA GLY A 341 18.57 -41.19 62.77
C GLY A 341 17.37 -40.25 62.91
N VAL A 342 16.85 -39.77 61.77
CA VAL A 342 15.79 -38.75 61.74
C VAL A 342 14.48 -39.26 62.34
N LEU A 343 14.23 -40.56 62.26
CA LEU A 343 13.08 -41.25 62.85
C LEU A 343 13.50 -42.21 63.98
N CYS A 344 14.72 -42.07 64.52
CA CYS A 344 15.28 -42.96 65.54
C CYS A 344 15.33 -44.43 65.11
N GLU A 345 15.67 -44.67 63.85
CA GLU A 345 15.65 -45.99 63.22
C GLU A 345 16.95 -46.79 63.38
N ALA A 346 18.07 -46.15 63.71
CA ALA A 346 19.37 -46.79 63.83
C ALA A 346 19.75 -47.03 65.30
N GLY A 347 19.87 -48.29 65.73
CA GLY A 347 20.29 -48.65 67.09
C GLY A 347 21.73 -49.18 67.15
N LYS A 348 22.48 -48.82 68.20
CA LYS A 348 23.77 -49.47 68.49
C LYS A 348 23.55 -50.89 69.04
N HIS A 349 24.21 -51.87 68.44
CA HIS A 349 24.48 -53.17 69.07
C HIS A 349 25.32 -52.91 70.33
N TYR A 350 24.73 -52.99 71.51
CA TYR A 350 25.50 -53.05 72.75
C TYR A 350 26.10 -54.46 72.86
N VAL A 351 27.43 -54.53 72.90
CA VAL A 351 28.20 -55.74 73.20
C VAL A 351 28.05 -56.02 74.70
N ILE A 352 27.53 -57.19 75.06
CA ILE A 352 27.49 -57.68 76.45
C ILE A 352 28.94 -58.03 76.85
N LEU A 353 29.50 -57.32 77.82
CA LEU A 353 30.70 -57.78 78.54
C LEU A 353 30.22 -58.62 79.73
N GLU A 354 30.29 -59.95 79.60
CA GLU A 354 30.28 -60.83 80.77
C GLU A 354 31.64 -60.72 81.46
N SER A 355 31.69 -60.12 82.66
CA SER A 355 32.78 -60.36 83.61
C SER A 355 32.22 -61.05 84.85
N ALA A 356 32.38 -62.36 84.88
CA ALA A 356 32.13 -63.19 86.05
C ALA A 356 33.36 -63.19 86.98
N PHE A 357 33.12 -63.28 88.30
CA PHE A 357 34.05 -63.61 89.39
C PHE A 357 35.15 -62.57 89.67
N VAL A 358 35.35 -62.02 90.89
CA VAL A 358 35.72 -62.67 92.18
C VAL A 358 35.58 -61.65 93.33
N GLN A 359 35.27 -62.16 94.53
CA GLN A 359 34.95 -61.54 95.82
C GLN A 359 35.98 -60.59 96.44
N PHE A 360 35.51 -59.64 97.27
CA PHE A 360 36.12 -59.29 98.57
C PHE A 360 35.02 -58.87 99.57
N PHE A 361 34.95 -59.61 100.70
CA PHE A 361 34.26 -59.41 101.99
C PHE A 361 32.76 -59.08 102.06
#